data_AF-A0A838NIG3-F1
#
_entry.id   AF-A0A838NIG3-F1
#
_cell.length_a   1.000
_cell.length_b   1.000
_cell.length_c   1.000
_cell.angle_alpha   90.00
_cell.angle_beta   90.00
_cell.angle_gamma   90.00
#
_symmetry.space_group_name_H-M   'P 1'
#
loop_
_entity.id
_entity.type
_entity.pdbx_description
1 polymer ?
#
loop_
_entity_poly.entity_id
_entity_poly.type
_entity_poly.pdbx_seq_one_letter_code
_entity_poly.pdbx_strand_id
1 'polypeptide(L)'
;MREFPALPCYPCPHRSACCAYGVTLSDDEAVAISAVHGAAAVYRTRWGEWRTRVRGGRCIFLRDNVCTIHAQSYYPAVCRGFPWTDAETGGPYEYDRTICPEFLLRPELVSIHRSA
;
A
#
# COMPACT_ATOMS: atom_id res chain seq x y z
N MET A 1 -4.08 -17.10 16.20
CA MET A 1 -3.90 -15.94 15.29
C MET A 1 -3.92 -16.48 13.88
N ARG A 2 -4.82 -16.01 13.01
CA ARG A 2 -4.84 -16.49 11.61
C ARG A 2 -3.59 -15.93 10.93
N GLU A 3 -2.63 -16.81 10.63
CA GLU A 3 -1.47 -16.50 9.80
C GLU A 3 -1.99 -16.17 8.39
N PHE A 4 -2.11 -14.88 8.08
CA PHE A 4 -2.28 -14.45 6.71
C PHE A 4 -0.94 -14.68 5.99
N PRO A 5 -0.94 -15.34 4.82
CA PRO A 5 0.30 -15.60 4.09
C PRO A 5 1.01 -14.27 3.79
N ALA A 6 2.35 -14.31 3.78
CA ALA A 6 3.21 -13.19 3.37
C ALA A 6 3.02 -12.92 1.87
N LEU A 7 1.87 -12.35 1.52
CA LEU A 7 1.51 -12.00 0.16
C LEU A 7 1.73 -10.51 -0.05
N PRO A 8 2.02 -10.09 -1.29
CA PRO A 8 2.25 -8.70 -1.60
C PRO A 8 0.96 -7.95 -1.40
N CYS A 9 0.95 -6.98 -0.49
CA CYS A 9 -0.13 -5.99 -0.42
C CYS A 9 -1.52 -6.64 -0.45
N TYR A 10 -1.72 -7.75 0.27
CA TYR A 10 -3.00 -8.46 0.28
C TYR A 10 -4.09 -7.49 0.73
N PRO A 11 -5.21 -7.41 0.00
CA PRO A 11 -5.74 -8.36 -0.99
C PRO A 11 -5.40 -8.12 -2.48
N CYS A 12 -4.34 -7.40 -2.85
CA CYS A 12 -4.04 -7.08 -4.25
C CYS A 12 -2.74 -7.71 -4.83
N PRO A 13 -2.63 -9.05 -4.91
CA PRO A 13 -1.40 -9.78 -5.29
C PRO A 13 -1.02 -9.83 -6.80
N HIS A 14 -1.80 -9.31 -7.75
CA HIS A 14 -1.59 -9.36 -9.20
C HIS A 14 -1.48 -7.94 -9.75
N ARG A 15 -0.24 -7.56 -10.07
CA ARG A 15 0.20 -6.26 -10.60
C ARG A 15 0.24 -5.12 -9.59
N SER A 16 0.12 -5.36 -8.29
CA SER A 16 0.34 -4.38 -7.20
C SER A 16 -0.10 -2.97 -7.61
N ALA A 17 -1.39 -2.80 -7.92
CA ALA A 17 -1.90 -1.60 -8.59
C ALA A 17 -1.58 -0.31 -7.81
N CYS A 18 -1.71 -0.35 -6.48
CA CYS A 18 -1.30 0.76 -5.60
C CYS A 18 0.21 1.07 -5.70
N CYS A 19 1.03 0.04 -5.92
CA CYS A 19 2.47 0.20 -6.12
C CYS A 19 2.82 0.74 -7.51
N ALA A 20 1.91 0.92 -8.46
CA ALA A 20 2.23 1.62 -9.72
C ALA A 20 2.45 3.13 -9.50
N TYR A 21 1.79 3.71 -8.50
CA TYR A 21 1.73 5.17 -8.30
C TYR A 21 2.43 5.65 -7.01
N GLY A 22 2.98 4.70 -6.23
CA GLY A 22 3.44 4.97 -4.87
C GLY A 22 2.26 5.33 -3.97
N VAL A 23 2.56 5.68 -2.73
CA VAL A 23 1.54 6.03 -1.72
C VAL A 23 1.92 7.30 -1.00
N THR A 24 0.89 8.00 -0.51
CA THR A 24 1.07 9.10 0.44
C THR A 24 1.60 8.55 1.76
N LEU A 25 2.43 9.35 2.41
CA LEU A 25 3.08 9.05 3.69
C LEU A 25 2.75 10.14 4.70
N SER A 26 2.67 9.77 5.97
CA SER A 26 2.79 10.75 7.06
C SER A 26 4.23 11.30 7.15
N ASP A 27 4.43 12.39 7.89
CA ASP A 27 5.77 12.92 8.17
C ASP A 27 6.64 11.87 8.88
N ASP A 28 6.10 11.15 9.87
CA ASP A 28 6.82 10.11 10.61
C ASP A 28 7.23 8.94 9.71
N GLU A 29 6.32 8.50 8.82
CA GLU A 29 6.64 7.46 7.83
C GLU A 29 7.73 7.92 6.86
N ALA A 30 7.66 9.16 6.39
CA ALA A 30 8.66 9.72 5.49
C ALA A 30 10.04 9.82 6.16
N VAL A 31 10.09 10.24 7.43
CA VAL A 31 11.32 10.29 8.24
C VAL A 31 11.89 8.89 8.44
N ALA A 32 11.07 7.92 8.86
CA ALA A 32 11.52 6.56 9.10
C ALA A 32 12.04 5.88 7.82
N ILE A 33 11.31 6.02 6.72
CA ILE A 33 11.73 5.47 5.42
C ILE A 33 13.02 6.13 4.95
N SER A 34 13.14 7.46 5.07
CA SER A 34 14.35 8.19 4.67
C SER A 34 15.57 7.79 5.49
N ALA A 35 15.39 7.55 6.79
CA ALA A 35 16.47 7.14 7.69
C ALA A 35 17.03 5.76 7.33
N VAL A 36 16.18 4.82 6.90
CA VAL A 36 16.59 3.44 6.59
C VAL A 36 17.01 3.27 5.13
N HIS A 37 16.31 3.89 4.19
CA HIS A 37 16.46 3.66 2.74
C HIS A 37 17.08 4.84 1.99
N GLY A 38 17.38 5.93 2.70
CA GLY A 38 17.93 7.16 2.15
C GLY A 38 16.87 8.14 1.65
N ALA A 39 17.20 9.43 1.62
CA ALA A 39 16.28 10.51 1.27
C ALA A 39 15.69 10.38 -0.15
N ALA A 40 16.37 9.68 -1.07
CA ALA A 40 15.86 9.47 -2.43
C ALA A 40 14.67 8.49 -2.51
N ALA A 41 14.39 7.79 -1.41
CA ALA A 41 13.35 6.77 -1.31
C ALA A 41 11.93 7.37 -1.18
N VAL A 42 11.85 8.63 -0.77
CA VAL A 42 10.61 9.41 -0.69
C VAL A 42 10.79 10.73 -1.43
N TYR A 43 9.69 11.44 -1.67
CA TYR A 43 9.73 12.81 -2.17
C TYR A 43 8.52 13.59 -1.68
N ARG A 44 8.66 14.91 -1.62
CA ARG A 44 7.55 15.82 -1.32
C ARG A 44 6.93 16.33 -2.61
N THR A 45 5.60 16.27 -2.71
CA THR A 45 4.87 16.85 -3.85
C THR A 45 4.92 18.37 -3.78
N ARG A 46 4.54 19.05 -4.87
CA ARG A 46 4.40 20.52 -4.89
C ARG A 46 3.35 21.05 -3.89
N TRP A 47 2.46 20.17 -3.42
CA TRP A 47 1.40 20.48 -2.46
C TRP A 47 1.81 20.18 -1.02
N GLY A 48 3.04 19.72 -0.79
CA GLY A 48 3.57 19.48 0.55
C GLY A 48 3.35 18.07 1.10
N GLU A 49 2.78 17.16 0.32
CA GLU A 49 2.54 15.77 0.75
C GLU A 49 3.79 14.91 0.56
N TRP A 50 4.08 14.03 1.50
CA TRP A 50 5.12 13.02 1.32
C TRP A 50 4.60 11.83 0.55
N ARG A 51 5.44 11.29 -0.34
CA ARG A 51 5.12 10.09 -1.12
C ARG A 51 6.32 9.15 -1.25
N THR A 52 6.05 7.85 -1.33
CA THR A 52 7.08 6.88 -1.74
C THR A 52 7.52 7.14 -3.18
N ARG A 53 8.82 6.97 -3.44
CA ARG A 53 9.36 7.17 -4.79
C ARG A 53 8.84 6.09 -5.75
N VAL A 54 8.57 6.51 -6.98
CA VAL A 54 8.26 5.64 -8.12
C VAL A 54 9.40 5.70 -9.14
N ARG A 55 9.85 4.56 -9.65
CA ARG A 55 10.84 4.42 -10.72
C ARG A 55 10.38 3.35 -11.70
N GLY A 56 10.38 3.66 -13.00
CA GLY A 56 9.90 2.73 -14.03
C GLY A 56 8.41 2.37 -13.88
N GLY A 57 7.60 3.33 -13.42
CA GLY A 57 6.16 3.13 -13.20
C GLY A 57 5.83 2.20 -12.02
N ARG A 58 6.79 1.94 -11.11
CA ARG A 58 6.61 1.13 -9.91
C ARG A 58 7.23 1.80 -8.69
N CYS A 59 6.60 1.61 -7.54
CA CYS A 59 7.12 1.96 -6.22
C CYS A 59 8.47 1.26 -6.05
N ILE A 60 9.48 1.99 -5.58
CA ILE A 60 10.83 1.45 -5.44
C ILE A 60 10.95 0.27 -4.47
N PHE A 61 9.98 0.13 -3.56
CA PHE A 61 9.89 -0.97 -2.59
C PHE A 61 9.21 -2.21 -3.16
N LEU A 62 8.70 -2.17 -4.38
CA LEU A 62 8.18 -3.35 -5.08
C LEU A 62 9.35 -4.10 -5.75
N ARG A 63 9.62 -5.32 -5.32
CA ARG A 63 10.64 -6.23 -5.86
C ARG A 63 10.05 -7.62 -6.02
N ASP A 64 10.20 -8.22 -7.20
CA ASP A 64 9.66 -9.54 -7.52
C ASP A 64 8.17 -9.68 -7.16
N ASN A 65 7.42 -8.60 -7.42
CA ASN A 65 6.02 -8.45 -7.08
C ASN A 65 5.72 -8.54 -5.57
N VAL A 66 6.69 -8.30 -4.69
CA VAL A 66 6.59 -8.26 -3.22
C VAL A 66 7.02 -6.88 -2.68
N CYS A 67 6.37 -6.40 -1.62
CA CYS A 67 6.81 -5.18 -0.93
C CYS A 67 7.92 -5.49 0.08
N THR A 68 9.11 -4.95 -0.13
CA THR A 68 10.29 -5.23 0.71
C THR A 68 10.19 -4.66 2.12
N ILE A 69 9.30 -3.69 2.34
CA ILE A 69 9.11 -3.04 3.65
C ILE A 69 7.80 -3.48 4.33
N HIS A 70 7.12 -4.51 3.84
CA HIS A 70 5.81 -4.94 4.35
C HIS A 70 5.81 -5.25 5.85
N ALA A 71 6.85 -5.93 6.35
CA ALA A 71 6.97 -6.33 7.75
C ALA A 71 7.54 -5.23 8.67
N GLN A 72 7.83 -4.05 8.12
CA GLN A 72 8.49 -2.99 8.86
C GLN A 72 7.46 -2.17 9.64
N SER A 73 7.85 -1.66 10.80
CA SER A 73 6.97 -0.80 11.62
C SER A 73 6.55 0.49 10.91
N TYR A 74 7.37 0.96 9.97
CA TYR A 74 7.12 2.10 9.09
C TYR A 74 6.43 1.73 7.77
N TYR A 75 5.83 0.53 7.67
CA TYR A 75 5.03 0.16 6.50
C TYR A 75 3.83 1.13 6.39
N PRO A 76 3.65 1.82 5.24
CA PRO A 76 2.70 2.93 5.15
C PRO A 76 1.28 2.53 5.53
N ALA A 77 0.59 3.40 6.28
CA ALA A 77 -0.81 3.20 6.68
C ALA A 77 -1.72 2.99 5.47
N VAL A 78 -1.53 3.76 4.40
CA VAL A 78 -2.24 3.58 3.11
C VAL A 78 -2.08 2.16 2.60
N CYS A 79 -0.87 1.60 2.65
CA CYS A 79 -0.61 0.23 2.20
C CYS A 79 -1.15 -0.85 3.15
N ARG A 80 -1.37 -0.55 4.43
CA ARG A 80 -1.98 -1.47 5.41
C ARG A 80 -3.49 -1.57 5.24
N GLY A 81 -4.14 -0.46 4.93
CA GLY A 81 -5.59 -0.40 4.75
C GLY A 81 -6.05 -0.79 3.35
N PHE A 82 -5.26 -0.53 2.31
CA PHE A 82 -5.67 -0.71 0.94
C PHE A 82 -6.05 -2.16 0.57
N PRO A 83 -7.11 -2.39 -0.22
CA PRO A 83 -8.10 -1.45 -0.76
C PRO A 83 -9.38 -1.42 0.10
N TRP A 84 -9.30 -1.76 1.39
CA TRP A 84 -10.46 -1.88 2.26
C TRP A 84 -10.70 -0.66 3.10
N THR A 85 -9.63 -0.10 3.64
CA THR A 85 -9.65 0.99 4.58
C THR A 85 -8.91 2.16 3.96
N ASP A 86 -9.57 3.30 3.97
CA ASP A 86 -8.93 4.57 3.67
C ASP A 86 -8.07 4.98 4.87
N ALA A 87 -6.78 5.26 4.63
CA ALA A 87 -5.85 5.51 5.73
C ALA A 87 -5.98 6.90 6.35
N GLU A 88 -6.65 7.85 5.67
CA GLU A 88 -6.87 9.20 6.20
C GLU A 88 -8.09 9.22 7.13
N THR A 89 -9.17 8.55 6.72
CA THR A 89 -10.45 8.53 7.44
C THR A 89 -10.60 7.35 8.39
N GLY A 90 -9.83 6.26 8.18
CA GLY A 90 -10.03 4.97 8.86
C GLY A 90 -11.33 4.26 8.47
N GLY A 91 -12.11 4.84 7.57
CA GLY A 91 -13.36 4.31 7.06
C GLY A 91 -13.15 3.37 5.86
N PRO A 92 -14.25 2.86 5.27
CA PRO A 92 -14.17 2.05 4.07
C PRO A 92 -13.53 2.83 2.92
N TYR A 93 -12.65 2.17 2.15
CA TYR A 93 -12.12 2.73 0.91
C TYR A 93 -13.28 3.05 -0.04
N GLU A 94 -13.35 4.33 -0.43
CA GLU A 94 -14.49 4.91 -1.15
C GLU A 94 -14.39 4.80 -2.67
N TYR A 95 -13.20 4.50 -3.20
CA TYR A 95 -12.98 4.36 -4.64
C TYR A 95 -13.28 2.94 -5.14
N ASP A 96 -13.26 2.79 -6.48
CA ASP A 96 -13.54 1.53 -7.14
C ASP A 96 -12.57 0.42 -6.68
N ARG A 97 -13.12 -0.55 -5.94
CA ARG A 97 -12.37 -1.68 -5.39
C ARG A 97 -11.90 -2.64 -6.48
N THR A 98 -12.49 -2.61 -7.67
CA THR A 98 -12.02 -3.39 -8.82
C THR A 98 -10.64 -2.94 -9.34
N ILE A 99 -10.06 -1.88 -8.75
CA ILE A 99 -8.64 -1.55 -8.85
C ILE A 99 -7.73 -2.75 -8.53
N CYS A 100 -8.24 -3.71 -7.75
CA CYS A 100 -7.68 -5.03 -7.57
C CYS A 100 -8.41 -6.05 -8.46
N PRO A 101 -7.78 -6.51 -9.57
CA PRO A 101 -8.39 -7.49 -10.48
C PRO A 101 -8.82 -8.79 -9.80
N GLU A 102 -8.25 -9.12 -8.64
CA GLU A 102 -8.60 -10.28 -7.83
C GLU A 102 -10.02 -10.23 -7.32
N PHE A 103 -10.61 -9.05 -7.10
CA PHE A 103 -12.02 -8.98 -6.71
C PHE A 103 -12.97 -9.36 -7.84
N LEU A 104 -12.53 -9.23 -9.09
CA LEU A 104 -13.28 -9.76 -10.24
C LEU A 104 -13.15 -11.29 -10.32
N LEU A 105 -11.96 -11.83 -10.03
CA LEU A 105 -11.68 -13.26 -10.08
C LEU A 105 -12.20 -14.02 -8.85
N ARG A 106 -12.28 -13.33 -7.70
CA ARG A 106 -12.62 -13.87 -6.38
C ARG A 106 -13.55 -12.91 -5.62
N PRO A 107 -14.83 -12.82 -6.03
CA PRO A 107 -15.80 -11.91 -5.42
C PRO A 107 -15.99 -12.12 -3.91
N GLU A 108 -15.68 -13.32 -3.39
CA GLU A 108 -15.75 -13.63 -1.97
C GLU A 108 -14.78 -12.78 -1.13
N LEU A 109 -13.68 -12.29 -1.71
CA LEU A 109 -12.74 -11.41 -1.01
C LEU A 109 -13.36 -10.05 -0.64
N VAL A 110 -14.36 -9.59 -1.40
CA VAL A 110 -15.14 -8.36 -1.10
C VAL A 110 -15.95 -8.50 0.19
N SER A 111 -16.30 -9.74 0.56
CA SER A 111 -17.18 -10.01 1.71
C SER A 111 -16.46 -10.12 3.06
N ILE A 112 -15.12 -10.08 3.09
CA ILE A 112 -14.32 -10.22 4.33
C ILE A 112 -14.67 -9.13 5.37
N HIS A 113 -15.27 -8.01 4.95
CA HIS A 113 -15.71 -6.94 5.85
C HIS A 113 -17.14 -7.08 6.40
N ARG A 114 -17.89 -8.14 6.06
CA ARG A 114 -19.26 -8.40 6.56
C ARG A 114 -19.32 -9.34 7.77
N SER A 115 -18.18 -9.83 8.25
CA SER A 115 -18.12 -10.75 9.39
C SER A 115 -16.97 -10.36 10.32
N ALA A 116 -17.13 -9.22 10.96
CA ALA A 116 -16.46 -8.83 12.20
C ALA A 116 -17.46 -8.06 13.06
#